data_AF-A0A4Q0B041-F1
#
_entry.id   AF-A0A4Q0B041-F1
#
_cell.length_a   1.000
_cell.length_b   1.000
_cell.length_c   1.000
_cell.angle_alpha   90.00
_cell.angle_beta   90.00
_cell.angle_gamma   90.00
#
_symmetry.space_group_name_H-M   'P 1'
#
loop_
_entity.id
_entity.type
_entity.pdbx_description
1 polymer ?
#
loop_
_entity_poly.entity_id
_entity_poly.type
_entity_poly.pdbx_seq_one_letter_code
_entity_poly.pdbx_strand_id
1 'polypeptide(L)'
;MHLKASYRTFLLITFLALSSPSLAQRVRAFGGLGVSAYLGDLIQGPPALKQVSPDVMGGATYDLGEKIRYRLGLSLLGVKGNDALSPRADLRARNLNFKSFVWEISNMMEYDILDRNVYNIVPYVFGGFGLFHFNPTTYDRNGNKVYLHDIGTEGQYLNQPGYPKPYHRTQLNIPFGAGVRYEVTDAFAVGFEFNYRILFTDYLDDVSTPKYATNALIAAGQLEAASLSFRGD
;
A
#
# COMPACT_ATOMS: atom_id res chain seq x y z
N MET A 1 27.42 -16.00 -43.36
CA MET A 1 27.21 -14.92 -42.37
C MET A 1 25.73 -14.58 -42.37
N HIS A 2 24.96 -15.19 -41.47
CA HIS A 2 23.49 -15.05 -41.41
C HIS A 2 23.11 -13.89 -40.48
N LEU A 3 22.64 -12.77 -41.04
CA LEU A 3 22.01 -11.70 -40.27
C LEU A 3 20.62 -12.15 -39.81
N LYS A 4 20.41 -12.29 -38.50
CA LYS A 4 19.08 -12.36 -37.90
C LYS A 4 18.61 -10.93 -37.60
N ALA A 5 17.61 -10.45 -38.33
CA ALA A 5 16.93 -9.19 -38.01
C ALA A 5 15.92 -9.42 -36.88
N SER A 6 16.10 -8.72 -35.77
CA SER A 6 15.17 -8.69 -34.63
C SER A 6 14.25 -7.48 -34.78
N TYR A 7 12.98 -7.69 -35.11
CA TYR A 7 11.96 -6.63 -35.09
C TYR A 7 11.47 -6.45 -33.64
N ARG A 8 11.83 -5.33 -33.01
CA ARG A 8 11.22 -4.87 -31.75
C ARG A 8 10.06 -3.95 -32.10
N THR A 9 8.83 -4.45 -31.95
CA THR A 9 7.62 -3.65 -32.13
C THR A 9 7.51 -2.66 -30.96
N PHE A 10 7.74 -1.37 -31.22
CA PHE A 10 7.44 -0.30 -30.27
C PHE A 10 5.95 0.04 -30.41
N LEU A 11 5.15 -0.30 -29.40
CA LEU A 11 3.75 0.10 -29.34
C LEU A 11 3.68 1.56 -28.88
N LEU A 12 3.54 2.48 -29.83
CA LEU A 12 3.30 3.90 -29.55
C LEU A 12 1.83 4.08 -29.16
N ILE A 13 1.52 4.08 -27.86
CA ILE A 13 0.18 4.43 -27.37
C ILE A 13 0.00 5.94 -27.57
N THR A 14 -0.67 6.31 -28.66
CA THR A 14 -1.05 7.70 -28.92
C THR A 14 -2.32 7.99 -28.12
N PHE A 15 -2.21 8.82 -27.08
CA PHE A 15 -3.38 9.31 -26.33
C PHE A 15 -4.10 10.34 -27.22
N LEU A 16 -5.13 9.90 -27.97
CA LEU A 16 -6.06 10.83 -28.62
C LEU A 16 -6.93 11.49 -27.54
N ALA A 17 -6.61 12.73 -27.19
CA ALA A 17 -7.47 13.58 -26.39
C ALA A 17 -8.68 14.04 -27.23
N LEU A 18 -9.72 13.22 -27.27
CA LEU A 18 -11.05 13.62 -27.73
C LEU A 18 -11.71 14.46 -26.63
N SER A 19 -11.44 15.77 -26.61
CA SER A 19 -12.08 16.71 -25.68
C SER A 19 -13.50 17.05 -26.15
N SER A 20 -14.48 16.28 -25.70
CA SER A 20 -15.89 16.71 -25.75
C SER A 20 -16.14 17.73 -24.63
N PRO A 21 -16.57 18.98 -24.92
CA PRO A 21 -16.65 20.04 -23.92
C PRO A 21 -17.64 19.75 -22.77
N SER A 22 -18.64 18.89 -22.96
CA SER A 22 -19.57 18.50 -21.88
C SER A 22 -19.00 17.44 -20.91
N LEU A 23 -18.08 16.60 -21.38
CA LEU A 23 -17.39 15.61 -20.52
C LEU A 23 -16.33 16.28 -19.64
N ALA A 24 -15.69 17.34 -20.14
CA ALA A 24 -14.65 18.07 -19.40
C ALA A 24 -15.20 18.76 -18.13
N GLN A 25 -16.46 19.17 -18.09
CA GLN A 25 -17.08 19.81 -16.91
C GLN A 25 -17.29 18.83 -15.75
N ARG A 26 -17.32 17.53 -16.02
CA ARG A 26 -17.56 16.47 -15.03
C ARG A 26 -16.28 15.76 -14.60
N VAL A 27 -15.18 15.90 -15.34
CA VAL A 27 -13.91 15.26 -15.01
C VAL A 27 -13.01 16.25 -14.29
N ARG A 28 -12.49 15.88 -13.12
CA ARG A 28 -11.50 16.69 -12.39
C ARG A 28 -10.29 15.83 -12.05
N ALA A 29 -9.08 16.35 -12.31
CA ALA A 29 -7.87 15.73 -11.80
C ALA A 29 -7.68 16.06 -10.32
N PHE A 30 -7.06 15.17 -9.56
CA PHE A 30 -6.67 15.41 -8.18
C PHE A 30 -5.26 14.94 -7.91
N GLY A 31 -4.63 15.54 -6.90
CA GLY A 31 -3.34 15.16 -6.37
C GLY A 31 -3.28 15.46 -4.88
N GLY A 32 -2.49 14.68 -4.15
CA GLY A 32 -2.37 14.78 -2.70
C GLY A 32 -1.01 14.33 -2.21
N LEU A 33 -0.55 14.96 -1.14
CA LEU A 33 0.61 14.55 -0.35
C LEU A 33 0.10 14.26 1.06
N GLY A 34 0.63 13.21 1.67
CA GLY A 34 0.17 12.78 2.96
C GLY A 34 1.19 11.91 3.67
N VAL A 35 0.67 11.19 4.65
CA VAL A 35 1.43 10.23 5.42
C VAL A 35 0.64 8.94 5.58
N SER A 36 1.38 7.84 5.74
CA SER A 36 0.85 6.49 5.89
C SER A 36 1.47 5.82 7.10
N ALA A 37 0.69 4.95 7.74
CA ALA A 37 1.15 4.18 8.88
C ALA A 37 0.59 2.75 8.81
N TYR A 38 1.41 1.80 9.24
CA TYR A 38 1.03 0.40 9.38
C TYR A 38 0.34 0.17 10.72
N LEU A 39 -0.67 -0.69 10.74
CA LEU A 39 -1.34 -1.19 11.93
C LEU A 39 -1.51 -2.70 11.75
N GLY A 40 -0.96 -3.50 12.66
CA GLY A 40 -0.96 -4.95 12.56
C GLY A 40 0.02 -5.59 13.54
N ASP A 41 0.58 -6.74 13.20
CA ASP A 41 1.30 -7.61 14.16
C ASP A 41 2.47 -6.92 14.87
N LEU A 42 3.25 -6.13 14.13
CA LEU A 42 4.38 -5.36 14.69
C LEU A 42 3.95 -4.03 15.37
N ILE A 43 2.73 -3.53 15.14
CA ILE A 43 2.23 -2.26 15.69
C ILE A 43 0.83 -2.46 16.27
N GLN A 44 0.79 -2.74 17.57
CA GLN A 44 -0.45 -2.93 18.33
C GLN A 44 -0.78 -1.66 19.11
N GLY A 45 -1.39 -0.69 18.43
CA GLY A 45 -1.77 0.62 18.98
C GLY A 45 -1.45 1.79 18.06
N PRO A 46 -1.50 3.04 18.55
CA PRO A 46 -1.14 4.21 17.76
C PRO A 46 0.33 4.11 17.29
N PRO A 47 0.60 4.27 15.98
CA PRO A 47 1.94 4.14 15.44
C PRO A 47 2.80 5.30 15.95
N ALA A 48 4.03 5.01 16.37
CA ALA A 48 4.98 6.06 16.70
C ALA A 48 5.28 6.92 15.47
N LEU A 49 5.58 8.22 15.65
CA LEU A 49 5.92 9.12 14.53
C LEU A 49 7.06 8.59 13.64
N LYS A 50 8.02 7.86 14.23
CA LYS A 50 9.12 7.22 13.48
C LYS A 50 8.66 6.09 12.56
N GLN A 51 7.47 5.56 12.75
CA GLN A 51 6.83 4.48 11.98
C GLN A 51 5.82 4.99 10.95
N VAL A 52 5.71 6.32 10.81
CA VAL A 52 4.95 6.98 9.75
C VAL A 52 5.85 7.23 8.54
N SER A 53 5.30 7.04 7.34
CA SER A 53 5.99 7.23 6.06
C SER A 53 5.25 8.25 5.17
N PRO A 54 5.92 8.86 4.19
CA PRO A 54 5.25 9.68 3.18
C PRO A 54 4.26 8.88 2.33
N ASP A 55 3.23 9.57 1.83
CA ASP A 55 2.24 9.09 0.87
C ASP A 55 2.04 10.16 -0.21
N VAL A 56 1.88 9.71 -1.45
CA VAL A 56 1.55 10.55 -2.61
C VAL A 56 0.41 9.87 -3.34
N MET A 57 -0.64 10.64 -3.64
CA MET A 57 -1.78 10.15 -4.41
C MET A 57 -2.15 11.10 -5.54
N GLY A 58 -2.78 10.56 -6.57
CA GLY A 58 -3.38 11.37 -7.63
C GLY A 58 -4.25 10.53 -8.55
N GLY A 59 -4.98 11.20 -9.42
CA GLY A 59 -5.88 10.54 -10.34
C GLY A 59 -6.93 11.47 -10.91
N ALA A 60 -8.09 10.89 -11.22
CA ALA A 60 -9.22 11.61 -11.78
C ALA A 60 -10.52 11.24 -11.09
N THR A 61 -11.44 12.20 -11.06
CA THR A 61 -12.82 12.03 -10.59
C THR A 61 -13.78 12.33 -11.72
N TYR A 62 -14.97 11.72 -11.67
CA TYR A 62 -16.07 11.95 -12.59
C TYR A 62 -17.37 12.20 -11.82
N ASP A 63 -17.98 13.36 -12.03
CA ASP A 63 -19.25 13.75 -11.40
C ASP A 63 -20.44 12.98 -12.03
N LEU A 64 -20.94 11.99 -11.28
CA LEU A 64 -22.13 11.21 -11.64
C LEU A 64 -23.41 12.01 -11.35
N GLY A 65 -23.36 12.89 -10.35
CA GLY A 65 -24.40 13.84 -10.00
C GLY A 65 -23.83 14.95 -9.11
N GLU A 66 -24.72 15.71 -8.45
CA GLU A 66 -24.30 16.83 -7.59
C GLU A 66 -23.54 16.40 -6.33
N LYS A 67 -23.88 15.21 -5.80
CA LYS A 67 -23.31 14.68 -4.56
C LYS A 67 -22.51 13.40 -4.72
N ILE A 68 -22.53 12.79 -5.91
CA ILE A 68 -21.90 11.48 -6.14
C ILE A 68 -20.82 11.63 -7.19
N ARG A 69 -19.61 11.22 -6.84
CA ARG A 69 -18.45 11.25 -7.73
C ARG A 69 -17.80 9.88 -7.77
N TYR A 70 -17.45 9.44 -8.97
CA TYR A 70 -16.58 8.31 -9.16
C TYR A 70 -15.12 8.77 -9.10
N ARG A 71 -14.23 8.00 -8.47
CA ARG A 71 -12.81 8.31 -8.33
C ARG A 71 -11.97 7.13 -8.80
N LEU A 72 -11.07 7.40 -9.74
CA LEU A 72 -9.97 6.51 -10.11
C LEU A 72 -8.67 7.10 -9.57
N GLY A 73 -7.98 6.38 -8.69
CA GLY A 73 -6.78 6.85 -8.00
C GLY A 73 -5.57 5.94 -8.17
N LEU A 74 -4.39 6.54 -8.09
CA LEU A 74 -3.11 5.89 -7.88
C LEU A 74 -2.52 6.44 -6.57
N SER A 75 -2.06 5.56 -5.68
CA SER A 75 -1.33 5.93 -4.46
C SER A 75 0.04 5.24 -4.44
N LEU A 76 1.05 5.99 -4.02
CA LEU A 76 2.42 5.53 -3.78
C LEU A 76 2.77 5.86 -2.33
N LEU A 77 2.95 4.84 -1.49
CA LEU A 77 3.11 5.03 -0.05
C LEU A 77 4.15 4.08 0.55
N GLY A 78 4.79 4.52 1.62
CA GLY A 78 5.67 3.66 2.41
C GLY A 78 4.93 3.06 3.60
N VAL A 79 5.24 1.83 3.97
CA VAL A 79 4.82 1.27 5.27
C VAL A 79 6.03 0.71 5.99
N LYS A 80 6.03 0.79 7.31
CA LYS A 80 7.12 0.27 8.14
C LYS A 80 6.63 -0.10 9.53
N GLY A 81 7.25 -1.14 10.08
CA GLY A 81 7.04 -1.62 11.44
C GLY A 81 8.38 -1.91 12.11
N ASN A 82 8.45 -1.71 13.41
CA ASN A 82 9.63 -2.01 14.21
C ASN A 82 9.22 -2.40 15.63
N ASP A 83 9.42 -3.67 15.96
CA ASP A 83 9.15 -4.25 17.26
C ASP A 83 9.89 -3.55 18.40
N ALA A 84 11.09 -3.00 18.15
CA ALA A 84 11.89 -2.30 19.16
C ALA A 84 11.17 -1.08 19.74
N LEU A 85 10.19 -0.53 19.03
CA LEU A 85 9.37 0.62 19.44
C LEU A 85 8.05 0.20 20.11
N SER A 86 7.78 -1.11 20.21
CA SER A 86 6.54 -1.64 20.74
C SER A 86 6.44 -1.47 22.26
N PRO A 87 5.25 -1.18 22.83
CA PRO A 87 5.04 -1.21 24.28
C PRO A 87 5.11 -2.63 24.85
N ARG A 88 4.94 -3.66 24.02
CA ARG A 88 4.98 -5.08 24.39
C ARG A 88 6.40 -5.63 24.50
N ALA A 89 6.72 -6.25 25.64
CA ALA A 89 8.05 -6.78 25.91
C ALA A 89 8.40 -8.00 25.03
N ASP A 90 7.41 -8.84 24.72
CA ASP A 90 7.56 -10.00 23.85
C ASP A 90 7.88 -9.60 22.40
N LEU A 91 7.23 -8.54 21.89
CA LEU A 91 7.54 -7.98 20.57
C LEU A 91 8.96 -7.41 20.55
N ARG A 92 9.34 -6.59 21.55
CA ARG A 92 10.71 -6.07 21.66
C ARG A 92 11.75 -7.19 21.71
N ALA A 93 11.47 -8.30 22.39
CA ALA A 93 12.35 -9.47 22.43
C ALA A 93 12.44 -10.20 21.08
N ARG A 94 11.40 -10.15 20.23
CA ARG A 94 11.41 -10.71 18.87
C ARG A 94 12.28 -9.87 17.91
N ASN A 95 12.23 -8.55 18.08
CA ASN A 95 13.01 -7.54 17.37
C ASN A 95 12.87 -7.57 15.82
N LEU A 96 11.67 -7.82 15.29
CA LEU A 96 11.44 -7.71 13.85
C LEU A 96 11.25 -6.26 13.41
N ASN A 97 11.71 -5.97 12.20
CA ASN A 97 11.35 -4.74 11.51
C ASN A 97 11.24 -4.98 10.01
N PHE A 98 10.41 -4.18 9.37
CA PHE A 98 10.23 -4.17 7.93
C PHE A 98 9.99 -2.76 7.42
N LYS A 99 10.27 -2.58 6.14
CA LYS A 99 9.87 -1.44 5.32
C LYS A 99 9.35 -1.98 4.00
N SER A 100 8.22 -1.46 3.54
CA SER A 100 7.69 -1.79 2.22
C SER A 100 7.31 -0.52 1.48
N PHE A 101 7.57 -0.52 0.17
CA PHE A 101 6.98 0.43 -0.75
C PHE A 101 5.73 -0.19 -1.36
N VAL A 102 4.64 0.55 -1.33
CA VAL A 102 3.32 0.13 -1.79
C VAL A 102 2.89 1.04 -2.92
N TRP A 103 2.44 0.45 -4.02
CA TRP A 103 1.64 1.15 -5.01
C TRP A 103 0.23 0.56 -5.02
N GLU A 104 -0.78 1.40 -5.23
CA GLU A 104 -2.19 1.02 -5.24
C GLU A 104 -2.93 1.73 -6.37
N ILE A 105 -3.70 0.97 -7.15
CA ILE A 105 -4.73 1.52 -8.04
C ILE A 105 -6.08 1.31 -7.35
N SER A 106 -6.89 2.36 -7.23
CA SER A 106 -8.16 2.32 -6.52
C SER A 106 -9.31 2.85 -7.38
N ASN A 107 -10.47 2.18 -7.27
CA ASN A 107 -11.73 2.59 -7.86
C ASN A 107 -12.71 2.82 -6.71
N MET A 108 -13.19 4.04 -6.55
CA MET A 108 -13.99 4.46 -5.40
C MET A 108 -15.20 5.29 -5.82
N MET A 109 -16.21 5.30 -4.97
CA MET A 109 -17.30 6.28 -4.99
C MET A 109 -17.09 7.26 -3.84
N GLU A 110 -17.36 8.53 -4.11
CA GLU A 110 -17.39 9.60 -3.13
C GLU A 110 -18.83 10.11 -3.01
N TYR A 111 -19.24 10.38 -1.77
CA TYR A 111 -20.52 11.00 -1.46
C TYR A 111 -20.30 12.30 -0.67
N ASP A 112 -20.69 13.41 -1.28
CA ASP A 112 -20.66 14.73 -0.68
C ASP A 112 -21.87 14.89 0.25
N ILE A 113 -21.61 15.13 1.54
CA ILE A 113 -22.66 15.25 2.56
C ILE A 113 -23.46 16.54 2.33
N LEU A 114 -22.75 17.64 2.08
CA LEU A 114 -23.31 18.94 1.75
C LEU A 114 -23.25 19.19 0.25
N ASP A 115 -24.18 20.01 -0.25
CA ASP A 115 -24.17 20.44 -1.65
C ASP A 115 -23.09 21.50 -1.86
N ARG A 116 -22.13 21.20 -2.75
CA ARG A 116 -21.01 22.07 -3.10
C ARG A 116 -21.43 23.37 -3.79
N ASN A 117 -22.64 23.42 -4.36
CA ASN A 117 -23.17 24.64 -4.99
C ASN A 117 -23.71 25.64 -3.96
N VAL A 118 -23.93 25.19 -2.72
CA VAL A 118 -24.46 26.01 -1.62
C VAL A 118 -23.38 26.31 -0.59
N TYR A 119 -22.47 25.36 -0.33
CA TYR A 119 -21.44 25.45 0.69
C TYR A 119 -20.05 25.28 0.09
N ASN A 120 -19.12 26.17 0.47
CA ASN A 120 -17.72 26.05 0.06
C ASN A 120 -16.97 25.01 0.89
N ILE A 121 -17.45 24.65 2.08
CA ILE A 121 -16.89 23.56 2.90
C ILE A 121 -17.80 22.35 2.75
N VAL A 122 -17.26 21.30 2.15
CA VAL A 122 -17.98 20.09 1.78
C VAL A 122 -17.34 18.89 2.47
N PRO A 123 -17.91 18.42 3.59
CA PRO A 123 -17.58 17.10 4.14
C PRO A 123 -18.04 16.01 3.18
N TYR A 124 -17.24 14.96 3.03
CA TYR A 124 -17.56 13.82 2.17
C TYR A 124 -17.00 12.52 2.74
N VAL A 125 -17.61 11.42 2.32
CA VAL A 125 -17.14 10.05 2.60
C VAL A 125 -16.85 9.35 1.29
N PHE A 126 -15.97 8.35 1.33
CA PHE A 126 -15.63 7.58 0.15
C PHE A 126 -15.32 6.13 0.48
N GLY A 127 -15.47 5.26 -0.51
CA GLY A 127 -15.13 3.85 -0.39
C GLY A 127 -15.16 3.12 -1.72
N GLY A 128 -14.47 1.99 -1.81
CA GLY A 128 -14.47 1.16 -3.01
C GLY A 128 -13.54 -0.05 -2.92
N PHE A 129 -12.79 -0.29 -4.00
CA PHE A 129 -11.86 -1.40 -4.12
C PHE A 129 -10.50 -0.94 -4.63
N GLY A 130 -9.44 -1.52 -4.09
CA GLY A 130 -8.07 -1.28 -4.49
C GLY A 130 -7.36 -2.55 -4.91
N LEU A 131 -6.45 -2.43 -5.87
CA LEU A 131 -5.42 -3.42 -6.19
C LEU A 131 -4.09 -2.80 -5.81
N PHE A 132 -3.38 -3.41 -4.86
CA PHE A 132 -2.11 -2.92 -4.39
C PHE A 132 -1.01 -3.96 -4.55
N HIS A 133 0.22 -3.49 -4.63
CA HIS A 133 1.41 -4.32 -4.60
C HIS A 133 2.38 -3.81 -3.57
N PHE A 134 3.02 -4.73 -2.86
CA PHE A 134 3.97 -4.43 -1.80
C PHE A 134 5.15 -5.41 -1.86
N ASN A 135 6.31 -4.97 -1.39
CA ASN A 135 7.49 -5.82 -1.31
C ASN A 135 8.22 -5.52 0.01
N PRO A 136 8.04 -6.32 1.07
CA PRO A 136 8.59 -6.02 2.38
C PRO A 136 10.09 -6.33 2.41
N THR A 137 10.84 -5.44 3.05
CA THR A 137 12.30 -5.47 3.10
C THR A 137 12.79 -5.17 4.50
N THR A 138 13.97 -5.70 4.84
CA THR A 138 14.69 -5.39 6.08
C THR A 138 16.17 -5.18 5.77
N TYR A 139 16.94 -4.80 6.78
CA TYR A 139 18.40 -4.92 6.76
C TYR A 139 18.83 -6.12 7.60
N ASP A 140 19.81 -6.88 7.11
CA ASP A 140 20.48 -7.94 7.88
C ASP A 140 21.49 -7.35 8.89
N ARG A 141 22.15 -8.21 9.67
CA ARG A 141 23.19 -7.81 10.64
C ARG A 141 24.41 -7.14 10.00
N ASN A 142 24.63 -7.37 8.70
CA ASN A 142 25.74 -6.79 7.95
C ASN A 142 25.35 -5.47 7.26
N GLY A 143 24.10 -5.01 7.41
CA GLY A 143 23.58 -3.81 6.75
C GLY A 143 23.15 -4.00 5.30
N ASN A 144 23.05 -5.24 4.81
CA ASN A 144 22.55 -5.55 3.48
C ASN A 144 21.02 -5.47 3.46
N LYS A 145 20.46 -4.91 2.38
CA LYS A 145 19.01 -4.89 2.17
C LYS A 145 18.53 -6.26 1.70
N VAL A 146 17.58 -6.83 2.42
CA VAL A 146 17.02 -8.16 2.15
C VAL A 146 15.53 -8.04 1.82
N TYR A 147 15.09 -8.75 0.77
CA TYR A 147 13.68 -8.87 0.39
C TYR A 147 13.07 -10.06 1.13
N LEU A 148 12.19 -9.77 2.06
CA LEU A 148 11.65 -10.76 3.01
C LEU A 148 10.84 -11.86 2.29
N HIS A 149 10.02 -11.46 1.32
CA HIS A 149 9.26 -12.37 0.44
C HIS A 149 10.15 -13.38 -0.28
N ASP A 150 11.35 -12.96 -0.73
CA ASP A 150 12.21 -13.77 -1.60
C ASP A 150 12.96 -14.85 -0.80
N ILE A 151 13.18 -14.63 0.51
CA ILE A 151 13.88 -15.57 1.39
C ILE A 151 12.94 -16.45 2.22
N GLY A 152 11.69 -16.03 2.42
CA GLY A 152 10.66 -16.81 3.13
C GLY A 152 10.99 -17.05 4.60
N THR A 153 10.92 -16.00 5.43
CA THR A 153 11.31 -16.04 6.85
C THR A 153 10.41 -16.93 7.73
N GLU A 154 9.21 -17.29 7.27
CA GLU A 154 8.32 -18.24 7.94
C GLU A 154 8.41 -19.65 7.35
N GLY A 155 9.40 -19.93 6.51
CA GLY A 155 9.55 -21.23 5.87
C GLY A 155 8.70 -21.41 4.61
N GLN A 156 8.31 -20.30 3.95
CA GLN A 156 7.46 -20.31 2.76
C GLN A 156 7.99 -21.21 1.62
N TYR A 157 9.31 -21.41 1.55
CA TYR A 157 9.97 -22.21 0.54
C TYR A 157 10.47 -23.58 1.06
N LEU A 158 10.03 -24.00 2.25
CA LEU A 158 10.34 -25.32 2.79
C LEU A 158 9.43 -26.39 2.16
N ASN A 159 10.03 -27.47 1.66
CA ASN A 159 9.30 -28.64 1.17
C ASN A 159 8.89 -29.57 2.31
N GLN A 160 8.24 -29.03 3.35
CA GLN A 160 7.82 -29.79 4.54
C GLN A 160 6.40 -29.38 4.99
N PRO A 161 5.60 -30.33 5.51
CA PRO A 161 4.29 -30.00 6.07
C PRO A 161 4.40 -29.05 7.27
N GLY A 162 3.45 -28.13 7.40
CA GLY A 162 3.33 -27.23 8.56
C GLY A 162 3.99 -25.86 8.39
N TYR A 163 4.44 -25.51 7.18
CA TYR A 163 4.89 -24.17 6.80
C TYR A 163 3.94 -23.53 5.79
N PRO A 164 3.77 -22.19 5.83
CA PRO A 164 2.94 -21.47 4.88
C PRO A 164 3.49 -21.59 3.46
N LYS A 165 2.66 -21.30 2.45
CA LYS A 165 3.14 -21.15 1.07
C LYS A 165 3.59 -19.70 0.83
N PRO A 166 4.41 -19.43 -0.20
CA PRO A 166 4.78 -18.07 -0.56
C PRO A 166 3.53 -17.24 -0.86
N TYR A 167 3.41 -16.09 -0.22
CA TYR A 167 2.26 -15.20 -0.41
C TYR A 167 2.39 -14.39 -1.71
N HIS A 168 1.27 -13.84 -2.18
CA HIS A 168 1.26 -12.97 -3.34
C HIS A 168 1.54 -11.52 -2.93
N ARG A 169 2.42 -10.85 -3.67
CA ARG A 169 2.74 -9.42 -3.45
C ARG A 169 1.69 -8.47 -4.01
N THR A 170 0.86 -8.92 -4.96
CA THR A 170 -0.24 -8.13 -5.54
C THR A 170 -1.56 -8.66 -5.01
N GLN A 171 -2.36 -7.79 -4.41
CA GLN A 171 -3.54 -8.17 -3.66
C GLN A 171 -4.65 -7.11 -3.73
N LEU A 172 -5.86 -7.53 -3.37
CA LEU A 172 -7.02 -6.64 -3.26
C LEU A 172 -7.11 -6.02 -1.87
N ASN A 173 -7.70 -4.84 -1.80
CA ASN A 173 -8.10 -4.19 -0.55
C ASN A 173 -9.43 -3.45 -0.71
N ILE A 174 -10.00 -3.02 0.42
CA ILE A 174 -11.14 -2.10 0.46
C ILE A 174 -10.63 -0.79 1.08
N PRO A 175 -10.38 0.25 0.27
CA PRO A 175 -10.09 1.59 0.77
C PRO A 175 -11.40 2.32 1.07
N PHE A 176 -11.46 3.03 2.19
CA PHE A 176 -12.57 3.90 2.55
C PHE A 176 -12.10 4.99 3.51
N GLY A 177 -12.90 6.04 3.65
CA GLY A 177 -12.52 7.16 4.46
C GLY A 177 -13.50 8.31 4.44
N ALA A 178 -13.04 9.42 4.99
CA ALA A 178 -13.76 10.67 5.02
C ALA A 178 -12.80 11.83 4.81
N GLY A 179 -13.32 12.92 4.28
CA GLY A 179 -12.56 14.14 4.08
C GLY A 179 -13.43 15.38 4.21
N VAL A 180 -12.75 16.51 4.25
CA VAL A 180 -13.36 17.83 4.13
C VAL A 180 -12.66 18.55 3.00
N ARG A 181 -13.45 19.04 2.05
CA ARG A 181 -12.99 19.79 0.89
C ARG A 181 -13.47 21.22 0.99
N TYR A 182 -12.59 22.16 0.68
CA TYR A 182 -12.87 23.57 0.55
C TYR A 182 -12.81 23.95 -0.94
N GLU A 183 -13.95 24.29 -1.53
CA GLU A 183 -14.07 24.79 -2.89
C GLU A 183 -13.59 26.24 -2.92
N VAL A 184 -12.37 26.46 -3.41
CA VAL A 184 -11.74 27.79 -3.52
C VAL A 184 -12.33 28.53 -4.72
N THR A 185 -12.53 27.80 -5.82
CA THR A 185 -13.23 28.23 -7.04
C THR A 185 -14.04 27.06 -7.58
N ASP A 186 -14.90 27.29 -8.56
CA ASP A 186 -15.67 26.22 -9.21
C ASP A 186 -14.79 25.12 -9.85
N ALA A 187 -13.52 25.45 -10.12
CA ALA A 187 -12.54 24.57 -10.76
C ALA A 187 -11.44 24.05 -9.82
N PHE A 188 -11.27 24.64 -8.64
CA PHE A 188 -10.17 24.32 -7.73
C PHE A 188 -10.65 24.17 -6.29
N ALA A 189 -10.29 23.04 -5.69
CA ALA A 189 -10.59 22.75 -4.31
C ALA A 189 -9.36 22.18 -3.61
N VAL A 190 -9.27 22.44 -2.31
CA VAL A 190 -8.25 21.87 -1.42
C VAL A 190 -8.94 21.06 -0.35
N GLY A 191 -8.32 20.00 0.14
CA GLY A 191 -8.98 19.14 1.11
C GLY A 191 -8.02 18.42 2.03
N PHE A 192 -8.60 17.87 3.10
CA PHE A 192 -7.96 16.96 4.01
C PHE A 192 -8.72 15.64 4.01
N GLU A 193 -8.01 14.52 3.91
CA GLU A 193 -8.59 13.18 3.88
C GLU A 193 -7.97 12.28 4.94
N PHE A 194 -8.81 11.46 5.56
CA PHE A 194 -8.40 10.28 6.30
C PHE A 194 -8.82 9.03 5.53
N ASN A 195 -7.87 8.15 5.22
CA ASN A 195 -8.09 6.97 4.40
C ASN A 195 -7.59 5.71 5.14
N TYR A 196 -8.47 4.71 5.26
CA TYR A 196 -8.20 3.42 5.84
C TYR A 196 -8.35 2.31 4.80
N ARG A 197 -7.47 1.30 4.87
CA ARG A 197 -7.46 0.15 3.96
C ARG A 197 -7.67 -1.13 4.75
N ILE A 198 -8.77 -1.82 4.48
CA ILE A 198 -8.92 -3.21 4.92
C ILE A 198 -8.17 -4.08 3.94
N LEU A 199 -7.19 -4.83 4.45
CA LEU A 199 -6.39 -5.78 3.68
C LEU A 199 -6.94 -7.19 3.89
N PHE A 200 -6.74 -8.07 2.90
CA PHE A 200 -7.13 -9.48 2.97
C PHE A 200 -5.93 -10.41 3.20
N THR A 201 -4.82 -9.85 3.69
CA THR A 201 -3.58 -10.55 3.94
C THR A 201 -2.96 -10.09 5.23
N ASP A 202 -2.33 -11.05 5.90
CA ASP A 202 -1.53 -10.79 7.09
C ASP A 202 -0.07 -10.50 6.71
N TYR A 203 0.36 -10.86 5.49
CA TYR A 203 1.76 -10.82 5.07
C TYR A 203 2.32 -9.44 4.69
N LEU A 204 1.61 -8.33 4.97
CA LEU A 204 2.12 -7.00 4.62
C LEU A 204 3.48 -6.72 5.26
N ASP A 205 3.69 -7.25 6.46
CA ASP A 205 4.92 -7.15 7.26
C ASP A 205 5.79 -8.42 7.24
N ASP A 206 5.47 -9.40 6.38
CA ASP A 206 6.09 -10.73 6.30
C ASP A 206 5.85 -11.64 7.54
N VAL A 207 4.85 -11.34 8.38
CA VAL A 207 4.51 -12.15 9.55
C VAL A 207 3.04 -12.56 9.46
N SER A 208 2.74 -13.84 9.68
CA SER A 208 1.36 -14.36 9.73
C SER A 208 1.20 -15.51 10.72
N THR A 209 2.29 -16.18 11.07
CA THR A 209 2.28 -17.34 11.95
C THR A 209 2.95 -17.04 13.29
N PRO A 210 2.41 -17.56 14.40
CA PRO A 210 3.06 -17.43 15.71
C PRO A 210 4.26 -18.38 15.87
N LYS A 211 4.50 -19.26 14.89
CA LYS A 211 5.52 -20.32 14.96
C LYS A 211 6.73 -19.94 14.13
N TYR A 212 7.85 -19.68 14.79
CA TYR A 212 9.12 -19.42 14.11
C TYR A 212 9.61 -20.67 13.37
N ALA A 213 10.03 -20.48 12.12
CA ALA A 213 10.53 -21.55 11.25
C ALA A 213 12.04 -21.78 11.40
N THR A 214 12.71 -21.07 12.32
CA THR A 214 14.18 -21.01 12.49
C THR A 214 14.87 -22.38 12.42
N ASN A 215 14.43 -23.36 13.20
CA ASN A 215 15.08 -24.67 13.24
C ASN A 215 14.99 -25.44 11.92
N ALA A 216 13.84 -25.35 11.23
CA ALA A 216 13.67 -26.02 9.95
C ALA A 216 14.38 -25.29 8.81
N LEU A 217 14.41 -23.96 8.85
CA LEU A 217 15.21 -23.13 7.93
C LEU A 217 16.70 -23.47 8.06
N ILE A 218 17.22 -23.61 9.29
CA ILE A 218 18.61 -24.06 9.54
C ILE A 218 18.83 -25.47 8.97
N ALA A 219 17.92 -26.40 9.25
CA ALA A 219 18.02 -27.78 8.75
C ALA A 219 18.00 -27.86 7.21
N ALA A 220 17.33 -26.90 6.55
CA ALA A 220 17.28 -26.78 5.09
C ALA A 220 18.45 -25.96 4.50
N GLY A 221 19.38 -25.46 5.32
CA GLY A 221 20.50 -24.61 4.87
C GLY A 221 20.11 -23.16 4.53
N GLN A 222 18.89 -22.74 4.84
CA GLN A 222 18.37 -21.39 4.60
C GLN A 222 18.75 -20.45 5.76
N LEU A 223 20.06 -20.24 5.97
CA LEU A 223 20.59 -19.52 7.13
C LEU A 223 20.17 -18.04 7.19
N GLU A 224 20.07 -17.37 6.04
CA GLU A 224 19.62 -15.98 5.96
C GLU A 224 18.17 -15.84 6.43
N ALA A 225 17.26 -16.67 5.90
CA ALA A 225 15.87 -16.74 6.34
C ALA A 225 15.75 -17.07 7.83
N ALA A 226 16.53 -18.03 8.32
CA ALA A 226 16.53 -18.41 9.74
C ALA A 226 16.91 -17.23 10.64
N SER A 227 17.93 -16.45 10.26
CA SER A 227 18.41 -15.29 11.02
C SER A 227 17.41 -14.13 11.08
N LEU A 228 16.47 -14.07 10.12
CA LEU A 228 15.47 -13.01 10.03
C LEU A 228 14.08 -13.44 10.51
N SER A 229 13.86 -14.74 10.74
CA SER A 229 12.63 -15.32 11.32
C SER A 229 12.41 -14.92 12.79
N PHE A 230 13.49 -14.82 13.56
CA PHE A 230 13.52 -14.32 14.95
C PHE A 230 14.90 -13.72 15.22
N ARG A 231 14.97 -12.44 15.61
CA ARG A 231 16.26 -11.70 15.67
C ARG A 231 16.86 -11.69 17.07
N GLY A 232 16.03 -11.45 18.09
CA GLY A 232 16.39 -11.69 19.50
C GLY A 232 17.45 -10.77 20.11
N ASP A 233 18.03 -9.85 19.35
CA ASP A 233 19.18 -9.01 19.70
C ASP A 233 18.86 -7.51 19.74
#